data_AF-A0A7W0YCV7-F1
#
_entry.id   AF-A0A7W0YCV7-F1
#
_cell.length_a   1.000
_cell.length_b   1.000
_cell.length_c   1.000
_cell.angle_alpha   90.00
_cell.angle_beta   90.00
_cell.angle_gamma   90.00
#
_symmetry.space_group_name_H-M   'P 1'
#
loop_
_entity.id
_entity.type
_entity.pdbx_description
1 polymer ?
#
loop_
_entity_poly.entity_id
_entity_poly.type
_entity_poly.pdbx_seq_one_letter_code
_entity_poly.pdbx_strand_id
1 'polypeptide(L)'
;MPPISAAERALRFFGMPLARMIYRVSAVGTERLPCGGFLLLPNHITFIDAIILLLACPRPIRFIIDQEYYENRFLHLVLSTVGCIPITARRAKDAMRLAAEKIREGEIVCLFPEGQLSRSGTLLRLRRGYEIIARQAEAPVVPVWLDQLWGSIFSFQGRRFFSKWPKHFPYPASVEFGSPLSPNEADIATVREELLKLGERCFSRRPALRGHLGVAAVRGLARHPFRTAVIDGMDHSMLARGKLLGAAAALSRHLRQNFPEQRIGIVLPASKGGVVANLAVVLAGKVPVGLNFTSGRNALLRAQEIAGLETAISAAAFTKRLTDFPWPKNTVLLDELLPGLKAKIFLWWMAAIFLPAGWLIRLLNLPEEGNHTEAVLLFTSGSSGDPKGVVLSHHNLVGNVSQFRVLIDANPDDLMLASLPFFHSFGCTVTLWFPLIDGVRIVTYPNPLDTAKCAELIERYRVSIMLAAPTFLRGYLRKAERPQMASVRLA
;
A
#
# COMPACT_ATOMS: atom_id res chain seq x y z
N MET A 1 -19.65 14.46 35.12
CA MET A 1 -18.43 13.69 34.79
C MET A 1 -17.96 13.00 36.06
N PRO A 2 -17.71 11.68 36.05
CA PRO A 2 -17.15 11.02 37.22
C PRO A 2 -15.75 11.58 37.52
N PRO A 3 -15.38 11.76 38.80
CA PRO A 3 -14.11 12.36 39.18
C PRO A 3 -12.94 11.44 38.81
N ILE A 4 -12.04 11.95 37.97
CA ILE A 4 -10.77 11.30 37.63
C ILE A 4 -9.89 11.24 38.89
N SER A 5 -9.19 10.12 39.14
CA SER A 5 -8.29 10.02 40.30
C SER A 5 -7.10 10.98 40.17
N ALA A 6 -6.49 11.38 41.29
CA ALA A 6 -5.30 12.24 41.26
C ALA A 6 -4.12 11.58 40.50
N ALA A 7 -3.98 10.26 40.65
CA ALA A 7 -2.98 9.47 39.93
C ALA A 7 -3.25 9.44 38.42
N GLU A 8 -4.51 9.28 38.00
CA GLU A 8 -4.87 9.31 36.58
C GLU A 8 -4.67 10.71 35.97
N ARG A 9 -4.92 11.79 36.72
CA ARG A 9 -4.59 13.16 36.30
C ARG A 9 -3.09 13.35 36.09
N ALA A 10 -2.27 12.89 37.04
CA ALA A 10 -0.82 12.99 36.94
C ALA A 10 -0.27 12.19 35.75
N LEU A 11 -0.74 10.95 35.56
CA LEU A 11 -0.37 10.11 34.43
C LEU A 11 -0.72 10.77 33.09
N ARG A 12 -1.90 11.39 32.98
CA ARG A 12 -2.29 12.15 31.78
C ARG A 12 -1.42 13.40 31.58
N PHE A 13 -1.13 14.13 32.65
CA PHE A 13 -0.34 15.36 32.57
C PHE A 13 1.09 15.12 32.08
N PHE A 14 1.76 14.08 32.57
CA PHE A 14 3.14 13.75 32.17
C PHE A 14 3.21 12.82 30.94
N GLY A 15 2.31 11.84 30.84
CA GLY A 15 2.35 10.82 29.78
C GLY A 15 1.86 11.31 28.43
N MET A 16 0.85 12.20 28.39
CA MET A 16 0.26 12.66 27.13
C MET A 16 1.22 13.54 26.30
N PRO A 17 1.96 14.51 26.89
CA PRO A 17 2.96 15.27 26.15
C PRO A 17 4.06 14.38 25.55
N LEU A 18 4.59 13.44 26.34
CA LEU A 18 5.60 12.49 25.87
C LEU A 18 5.08 11.65 24.71
N ALA A 19 3.86 11.11 24.85
CA ALA A 19 3.26 10.31 23.79
C ALA A 19 2.95 11.15 22.53
N ARG A 20 2.63 12.44 22.66
CA ARG A 20 2.46 13.39 21.53
C ARG A 20 3.78 13.75 20.84
N MET A 21 4.91 13.69 21.53
CA MET A 21 6.23 13.84 20.90
C MET A 21 6.58 12.65 20.01
N ILE A 22 6.12 11.46 20.38
CA ILE A 22 6.38 10.21 19.63
C ILE A 22 5.33 10.01 18.53
N TYR A 23 4.06 10.33 18.80
CA TYR A 23 2.92 10.10 17.92
C TYR A 23 2.20 11.40 17.59
N ARG A 24 2.07 11.67 16.28
CA ARG A 24 1.22 12.74 15.76
C ARG A 24 -0.17 12.17 15.50
N VAL A 25 -1.02 12.21 16.52
CA VAL A 25 -2.40 11.71 16.48
C VAL A 25 -3.34 12.76 15.90
N SER A 26 -4.08 12.39 14.86
CA SER A 26 -5.20 13.17 14.31
C SER A 26 -6.51 12.44 14.62
N ALA A 27 -7.45 13.12 15.27
CA ALA A 27 -8.77 12.60 15.61
C ALA A 27 -9.85 13.28 14.77
N VAL A 28 -10.82 12.51 14.26
CA VAL A 28 -11.99 13.01 13.53
C VAL A 28 -13.24 12.34 14.07
N GLY A 29 -14.38 13.05 14.14
CA GLY A 29 -15.64 12.49 14.61
C GLY A 29 -15.84 12.62 16.13
N THR A 30 -14.95 13.31 16.84
CA THR A 30 -15.06 13.52 18.30
C THR A 30 -16.31 14.30 18.69
N GLU A 31 -16.82 15.14 17.78
CA GLU A 31 -18.05 15.91 17.93
C GLU A 31 -19.33 15.04 17.99
N ARG A 32 -19.23 13.78 17.55
CA ARG A 32 -20.36 12.82 17.51
C ARG A 32 -20.43 11.95 18.75
N LEU A 33 -19.46 12.07 19.66
CA LEU A 33 -19.38 11.22 20.84
C LEU A 33 -20.54 11.54 21.80
N PRO A 34 -21.27 10.53 22.29
CA PRO A 34 -22.35 10.74 23.25
C PRO A 34 -21.87 11.45 24.53
N CYS A 35 -22.71 12.31 25.10
CA CYS A 35 -22.42 12.98 26.38
C CYS A 35 -22.40 11.99 27.57
N GLY A 36 -23.23 10.95 27.51
CA GLY A 36 -23.32 9.87 28.51
C GLY A 36 -22.20 8.85 28.38
N GLY A 37 -22.35 7.71 29.07
CA GLY A 37 -21.47 6.56 28.87
C GLY A 37 -21.85 5.80 27.61
N PHE A 38 -20.86 5.18 26.97
CA PHE A 38 -21.06 4.43 25.73
C PHE A 38 -19.96 3.39 25.55
N LEU A 39 -20.22 2.42 24.68
CA LEU A 39 -19.26 1.37 24.35
C LEU A 39 -18.46 1.75 23.09
N LEU A 40 -17.15 1.83 23.23
CA LEU A 40 -16.20 2.14 22.15
C LEU A 40 -15.68 0.83 21.52
N LEU A 41 -15.83 0.67 20.21
CA LEU A 41 -15.41 -0.53 19.48
C LEU A 41 -14.40 -0.20 18.38
N PRO A 42 -13.09 -0.14 18.71
CA PRO A 42 -12.03 0.04 17.73
C PRO A 42 -11.64 -1.24 16.99
N ASN A 43 -11.06 -1.13 15.80
CA ASN A 43 -10.22 -2.20 15.23
C ASN A 43 -8.92 -2.39 16.05
N HIS A 44 -8.27 -3.55 15.94
CA HIS A 44 -7.11 -3.92 16.75
C HIS A 44 -5.86 -4.22 15.91
N ILE A 45 -5.01 -3.21 15.72
CA ILE A 45 -3.84 -3.24 14.84
C ILE A 45 -2.54 -3.44 15.62
N THR A 46 -2.37 -2.76 16.78
CA THR A 46 -1.09 -2.70 17.51
C THR A 46 -1.26 -2.77 19.02
N PHE A 47 -0.18 -3.10 19.74
CA PHE A 47 -0.19 -3.09 21.20
C PHE A 47 -0.40 -1.69 21.83
N ILE A 48 -0.17 -0.63 21.06
CA ILE A 48 -0.31 0.76 21.54
C ILE A 48 -1.67 1.37 21.23
N ASP A 49 -2.61 0.60 20.66
CA ASP A 49 -3.93 1.09 20.26
C ASP A 49 -4.66 1.82 21.40
N ALA A 50 -4.56 1.29 22.63
CA ALA A 50 -5.13 1.93 23.82
C ALA A 50 -4.53 3.32 24.11
N ILE A 51 -3.22 3.49 23.93
CA ILE A 51 -2.53 4.78 24.11
C ILE A 51 -3.00 5.77 23.04
N ILE A 52 -3.12 5.32 21.79
CA ILE A 52 -3.59 6.17 20.69
C ILE A 52 -5.04 6.62 20.92
N LEU A 53 -5.90 5.74 21.42
CA LEU A 53 -7.28 6.08 21.79
C LEU A 53 -7.34 7.07 22.96
N LEU A 54 -6.48 6.91 23.97
CA LEU A 54 -6.36 7.87 25.08
C LEU A 54 -5.90 9.25 24.59
N LEU A 55 -5.03 9.31 23.57
CA LEU A 55 -4.57 10.55 22.96
C LEU A 55 -5.64 11.23 22.10
N ALA A 56 -6.50 10.44 21.44
CA ALA A 56 -7.52 10.92 20.51
C ALA A 56 -8.85 11.26 21.19
N CYS A 57 -9.22 10.55 22.25
CA CYS A 57 -10.52 10.72 22.91
C CYS A 57 -10.48 11.85 23.95
N PRO A 58 -11.46 12.77 23.96
CA PRO A 58 -11.49 13.87 24.93
C PRO A 58 -11.79 13.43 26.37
N ARG A 59 -12.31 12.21 26.56
CA ARG A 59 -12.76 11.69 27.86
C ARG A 59 -11.95 10.45 28.28
N PRO A 60 -11.88 10.13 29.59
CA PRO A 60 -11.35 8.85 30.08
C PRO A 60 -12.04 7.63 29.47
N ILE A 61 -11.23 6.61 29.20
CA ILE A 61 -11.65 5.33 28.63
C ILE A 61 -11.22 4.23 29.60
N ARG A 62 -12.14 3.33 29.96
CA ARG A 62 -11.85 2.08 30.66
C ARG A 62 -11.73 0.95 29.64
N PHE A 63 -10.56 0.32 29.58
CA PHE A 63 -10.31 -0.75 28.61
C PHE A 63 -10.62 -2.12 29.21
N ILE A 64 -11.32 -2.96 28.46
CA ILE A 64 -11.40 -4.39 28.75
C ILE A 64 -10.11 -5.06 28.27
N ILE A 65 -9.34 -5.67 29.18
CA ILE A 65 -8.00 -6.23 28.91
C ILE A 65 -7.93 -7.65 29.47
N ASP A 66 -7.22 -8.55 28.78
CA ASP A 66 -6.98 -9.90 29.28
C ASP A 66 -6.20 -9.90 30.61
N GLN A 67 -6.63 -10.73 31.55
CA GLN A 67 -6.11 -10.82 32.91
C GLN A 67 -4.59 -10.99 32.97
N GLU A 68 -4.00 -11.75 32.05
CA GLU A 68 -2.55 -12.02 32.05
C GLU A 68 -1.74 -10.72 31.85
N TYR A 69 -2.22 -9.79 31.03
CA TYR A 69 -1.60 -8.48 30.86
C TYR A 69 -1.88 -7.55 32.04
N TYR A 70 -3.06 -7.66 32.63
CA TYR A 70 -3.44 -6.86 33.80
C TYR A 70 -2.55 -7.18 35.01
N GLU A 71 -2.26 -8.45 35.27
CA GLU A 71 -1.44 -8.91 36.40
C GLU A 71 0.08 -8.74 36.19
N ASN A 72 0.51 -8.36 34.99
CA ASN A 72 1.92 -8.09 34.72
C ASN A 72 2.41 -6.93 35.61
N ARG A 73 3.40 -7.20 36.47
CA ARG A 73 3.91 -6.25 37.48
C ARG A 73 4.30 -4.87 36.90
N PHE A 74 4.81 -4.83 35.67
CA PHE A 74 5.20 -3.56 35.04
C PHE A 74 4.00 -2.76 34.51
N LEU A 75 2.97 -3.44 34.01
CA LEU A 75 1.80 -2.79 33.43
C LEU A 75 0.70 -2.53 34.48
N HIS A 76 0.61 -3.37 35.51
CA HIS A 76 -0.44 -3.35 36.53
C HIS A 76 -0.62 -1.97 37.18
N LEU A 77 0.48 -1.28 37.49
CA LEU A 77 0.41 0.06 38.08
C LEU A 77 -0.32 1.06 37.16
N VAL A 78 -0.02 1.02 35.86
CA VAL A 78 -0.64 1.90 34.87
C VAL A 78 -2.08 1.48 34.58
N LEU A 79 -2.31 0.18 34.35
CA LEU A 79 -3.62 -0.37 34.00
C LEU A 79 -4.63 -0.23 35.14
N SER A 80 -4.21 -0.41 36.39
CA SER A 80 -5.07 -0.18 37.56
C SER A 80 -5.38 1.31 37.75
N THR A 81 -4.41 2.21 37.52
CA THR A 81 -4.61 3.67 37.57
C THR A 81 -5.59 4.17 36.50
N VAL A 82 -5.56 3.58 35.30
CA VAL A 82 -6.50 3.87 34.20
C VAL A 82 -7.87 3.22 34.42
N GLY A 83 -8.02 2.34 35.42
CA GLY A 83 -9.28 1.66 35.72
C GLY A 83 -9.66 0.60 34.68
N CYS A 84 -8.68 -0.10 34.11
CA CYS A 84 -8.93 -1.19 33.17
C CYS A 84 -9.75 -2.32 33.81
N ILE A 85 -10.64 -2.92 33.03
CA ILE A 85 -11.52 -4.01 33.44
C ILE A 85 -10.88 -5.33 32.98
N PRO A 86 -10.38 -6.19 33.88
CA PRO A 86 -9.74 -7.42 33.48
C PRO A 86 -10.78 -8.47 33.06
N ILE A 87 -10.46 -9.28 32.05
CA ILE A 87 -11.33 -10.37 31.55
C ILE A 87 -10.57 -11.69 31.46
N THR A 88 -11.24 -12.79 31.79
CA THR A 88 -10.78 -14.17 31.54
C THR A 88 -11.89 -14.96 30.86
N ALA A 89 -11.53 -16.05 30.16
CA ALA A 89 -12.52 -16.96 29.57
C ALA A 89 -13.53 -17.50 30.60
N ARG A 90 -13.10 -17.71 31.86
CA ARG A 90 -13.93 -18.24 32.95
C ARG A 90 -14.86 -17.19 33.58
N ARG A 91 -14.46 -15.91 33.61
CA ARG A 91 -15.21 -14.80 34.24
C ARG A 91 -15.67 -13.73 33.25
N ALA A 92 -15.85 -14.11 31.98
CA ALA A 92 -16.26 -13.17 30.94
C ALA A 92 -17.60 -12.47 31.26
N LYS A 93 -18.55 -13.17 31.87
CA LYS A 93 -19.86 -12.60 32.25
C LYS A 93 -19.73 -11.49 33.30
N ASP A 94 -18.88 -11.66 34.31
CA ASP A 94 -18.72 -10.66 35.37
C ASP A 94 -18.05 -9.39 34.84
N ALA A 95 -17.03 -9.54 34.00
CA ALA A 95 -16.39 -8.41 33.31
C ALA A 95 -17.39 -7.65 32.40
N MET A 96 -18.26 -8.37 31.67
CA MET A 96 -19.30 -7.75 30.84
C MET A 96 -20.34 -6.99 31.69
N ARG A 97 -20.74 -7.52 32.85
CA ARG A 97 -21.65 -6.83 33.79
C ARG A 97 -21.03 -5.55 34.33
N LEU A 98 -19.78 -5.64 34.81
CA LEU A 98 -19.04 -4.48 35.31
C LEU A 98 -18.85 -3.41 34.23
N ALA A 99 -18.56 -3.82 32.98
CA ALA A 99 -18.51 -2.92 31.84
C ALA A 99 -19.86 -2.20 31.63
N ALA A 100 -20.97 -2.93 31.66
CA ALA A 100 -22.30 -2.33 31.51
C ALA A 100 -22.64 -1.36 32.65
N GLU A 101 -22.27 -1.68 33.89
CA GLU A 101 -22.41 -0.78 35.05
C GLU A 101 -21.62 0.51 34.87
N LYS A 102 -20.34 0.41 34.50
CA LYS A 102 -19.49 1.59 34.25
C LYS A 102 -20.03 2.47 33.13
N ILE A 103 -20.57 1.87 32.08
CA ILE A 103 -21.25 2.63 31.01
C ILE A 103 -22.48 3.38 31.56
N ARG A 104 -23.31 2.74 32.39
CA ARG A 104 -24.47 3.40 33.02
C ARG A 104 -24.09 4.52 33.99
N GLU A 105 -22.93 4.41 34.64
CA GLU A 105 -22.33 5.48 35.45
C GLU A 105 -21.80 6.68 34.62
N GLY A 106 -21.89 6.58 33.29
CA GLY A 106 -21.45 7.65 32.38
C GLY A 106 -20.00 7.52 31.94
N GLU A 107 -19.33 6.38 32.17
CA GLU A 107 -17.96 6.14 31.71
C GLU A 107 -17.93 5.60 30.27
N ILE A 108 -16.81 5.83 29.57
CA ILE A 108 -16.55 5.20 28.27
C ILE A 108 -15.86 3.88 28.55
N VAL A 109 -16.43 2.78 28.05
CA VAL A 109 -15.76 1.48 28.09
C VAL A 109 -15.34 1.11 26.68
N CYS A 110 -14.11 0.65 26.51
CA CYS A 110 -13.56 0.22 25.24
C CYS A 110 -13.34 -1.29 25.23
N LEU A 111 -13.81 -1.93 24.16
CA LEU A 111 -13.62 -3.35 23.90
C LEU A 111 -13.14 -3.54 22.46
N PHE A 112 -12.00 -4.20 22.28
CA PHE A 112 -11.54 -4.62 20.96
C PHE A 112 -12.33 -5.86 20.50
N PRO A 113 -13.27 -5.74 19.55
CA PRO A 113 -14.21 -6.80 19.21
C PRO A 113 -13.55 -7.97 18.44
N GLU A 114 -12.32 -7.80 17.94
CA GLU A 114 -11.55 -8.85 17.27
C GLU A 114 -10.96 -9.89 18.26
N GLY A 115 -10.78 -9.49 19.53
CA GLY A 115 -10.23 -10.33 20.61
C GLY A 115 -8.77 -10.74 20.45
N GLN A 116 -8.11 -10.36 19.36
CA GLN A 116 -6.69 -10.58 19.09
C GLN A 116 -6.17 -9.50 18.14
N LEU A 117 -4.85 -9.29 18.17
CA LEU A 117 -4.18 -8.35 17.27
C LEU A 117 -4.17 -8.87 15.82
N SER A 118 -4.39 -7.96 14.88
CA SER A 118 -4.27 -8.26 13.45
C SER A 118 -2.84 -8.69 13.07
N ARG A 119 -2.73 -9.74 12.25
CA ARG A 119 -1.45 -10.24 11.70
C ARG A 119 -1.20 -9.82 10.25
N SER A 120 -2.22 -9.29 9.58
CA SER A 120 -2.20 -8.87 8.18
C SER A 120 -2.54 -7.39 7.99
N GLY A 121 -2.83 -6.66 9.07
CA GLY A 121 -3.30 -5.27 9.02
C GLY A 121 -4.73 -5.13 8.48
N THR A 122 -5.48 -6.24 8.40
CA THR A 122 -6.88 -6.28 7.97
C THR A 122 -7.81 -6.53 9.15
N LEU A 123 -9.06 -6.08 9.04
CA LEU A 123 -10.11 -6.33 10.04
C LEU A 123 -10.45 -7.81 10.16
N LEU A 124 -10.26 -8.39 11.35
CA LEU A 124 -10.59 -9.77 11.66
C LEU A 124 -12.10 -9.96 11.87
N ARG A 125 -12.49 -11.20 12.19
CA ARG A 125 -13.86 -11.53 12.56
C ARG A 125 -14.18 -10.93 13.94
N LEU A 126 -15.32 -10.24 14.04
CA LEU A 126 -15.80 -9.68 15.30
C LEU A 126 -16.45 -10.76 16.18
N ARG A 127 -16.29 -10.63 17.49
CA ARG A 127 -16.88 -11.48 18.55
C ARG A 127 -18.12 -10.79 19.13
N ARG A 128 -19.18 -11.54 19.42
CA ARG A 128 -20.48 -11.02 19.93
C ARG A 128 -20.48 -10.41 21.34
N GLY A 129 -19.37 -10.47 22.08
CA GLY A 129 -19.34 -10.05 23.49
C GLY A 129 -19.81 -8.60 23.71
N TYR A 130 -19.54 -7.71 22.76
CA TYR A 130 -19.97 -6.31 22.83
C TYR A 130 -21.49 -6.12 22.70
N GLU A 131 -22.20 -7.00 21.96
CA GLU A 131 -23.66 -6.92 21.79
C GLU A 131 -24.35 -7.09 23.15
N ILE A 132 -23.82 -8.00 23.98
CA ILE A 132 -24.34 -8.26 25.33
C ILE A 132 -24.13 -7.03 26.22
N ILE A 133 -22.93 -6.44 26.21
CA ILE A 133 -22.61 -5.26 27.00
C ILE A 133 -23.51 -4.09 26.60
N ALA A 134 -23.63 -3.82 25.30
CA ALA A 134 -24.42 -2.70 24.78
C ALA A 134 -25.90 -2.81 25.18
N ARG A 135 -26.51 -3.99 25.03
CA ARG A 135 -27.91 -4.23 25.41
C ARG A 135 -28.11 -4.16 26.92
N GLN A 136 -27.20 -4.71 27.72
CA GLN A 136 -27.32 -4.68 29.18
C GLN A 136 -27.11 -3.27 29.75
N ALA A 137 -26.27 -2.46 29.11
CA ALA A 137 -26.05 -1.06 29.48
C ALA A 137 -27.13 -0.12 28.95
N GLU A 138 -27.97 -0.58 28.00
CA GLU A 138 -28.90 0.24 27.22
C GLU A 138 -28.23 1.48 26.62
N ALA A 139 -26.99 1.30 26.15
CA ALA A 139 -26.11 2.40 25.78
C ALA A 139 -25.65 2.29 24.32
N PRO A 140 -25.37 3.44 23.67
CA PRO A 140 -24.93 3.45 22.29
C PRO A 140 -23.54 2.81 22.11
N VAL A 141 -23.31 2.29 20.91
CA VAL A 141 -22.05 1.71 20.48
C VAL A 141 -21.39 2.63 19.46
N VAL A 142 -20.14 3.03 19.70
CA VAL A 142 -19.38 3.89 18.80
C VAL A 142 -18.27 3.07 18.12
N PRO A 143 -18.39 2.73 16.83
CA PRO A 143 -17.32 2.10 16.08
C PRO A 143 -16.17 3.10 15.87
N VAL A 144 -14.93 2.63 15.94
CA VAL A 144 -13.74 3.46 15.77
C VAL A 144 -12.76 2.78 14.83
N TRP A 145 -12.11 3.57 13.97
CA TRP A 145 -11.03 3.06 13.16
C TRP A 145 -9.72 3.76 13.49
N LEU A 146 -8.73 2.96 13.84
CA LEU A 146 -7.33 3.31 13.99
C LEU A 146 -6.62 3.06 12.66
N ASP A 147 -5.89 4.06 12.17
CA ASP A 147 -5.18 3.98 10.90
C ASP A 147 -3.72 4.45 11.00
N GLN A 148 -2.91 4.01 10.02
CA GLN A 148 -1.47 4.31 9.89
C GLN A 148 -0.56 3.70 10.99
N LEU A 149 -1.13 2.90 11.90
CA LEU A 149 -0.37 2.19 12.94
C LEU A 149 0.31 0.90 12.44
N TRP A 150 -0.14 0.36 11.29
CA TRP A 150 0.48 -0.81 10.68
C TRP A 150 1.86 -0.48 10.11
N GLY A 151 2.87 -1.21 10.57
CA GLY A 151 4.28 -0.98 10.23
C GLY A 151 5.05 -0.12 11.22
N SER A 152 4.40 0.27 12.32
CA SER A 152 5.10 0.73 13.52
C SER A 152 5.92 -0.40 14.15
N ILE A 153 6.81 -0.03 15.07
CA ILE A 153 7.64 -0.98 15.82
C ILE A 153 6.80 -1.93 16.70
N PHE A 154 5.54 -1.56 16.97
CA PHE A 154 4.57 -2.26 17.80
C PHE A 154 3.50 -3.04 17.01
N SER A 155 3.59 -3.12 15.67
CA SER A 155 2.72 -3.97 14.85
C SER A 155 3.37 -5.33 14.56
N PHE A 156 2.62 -6.30 14.04
CA PHE A 156 3.15 -7.60 13.60
C PHE A 156 3.88 -7.58 12.24
N GLN A 157 4.00 -6.41 11.58
CA GLN A 157 4.67 -6.29 10.28
C GLN A 157 6.10 -6.86 10.34
N GLY A 158 6.47 -7.71 9.39
CA GLY A 158 7.78 -8.35 9.29
C GLY A 158 8.00 -9.51 10.26
N ARG A 159 6.92 -10.03 10.88
CA ARG A 159 6.94 -11.12 11.90
C ARG A 159 7.82 -10.82 13.13
N ARG A 160 8.07 -9.56 13.44
CA ARG A 160 8.91 -9.12 14.57
C ARG A 160 8.22 -8.00 15.36
N PHE A 161 8.39 -8.02 16.68
CA PHE A 161 8.06 -6.91 17.57
C PHE A 161 9.33 -6.23 18.10
N PHE A 162 9.29 -4.92 18.32
CA PHE A 162 10.31 -4.10 19.00
C PHE A 162 11.72 -4.05 18.36
N SER A 163 12.08 -4.98 17.47
CA SER A 163 13.37 -4.99 16.75
C SER A 163 13.35 -4.14 15.46
N LYS A 164 12.32 -3.32 15.26
CA LYS A 164 12.13 -2.50 14.06
C LYS A 164 12.66 -1.10 14.35
N TRP A 165 13.43 -0.55 13.43
CA TRP A 165 13.80 0.86 13.48
C TRP A 165 12.62 1.72 13.04
N PRO A 166 12.37 2.85 13.72
CA PRO A 166 11.24 3.67 13.39
C PRO A 166 11.37 4.30 11.99
N LYS A 167 10.39 4.06 11.12
CA LYS A 167 10.41 4.53 9.72
C LYS A 167 10.10 6.03 9.59
N HIS A 168 9.39 6.60 10.56
CA HIS A 168 8.99 8.00 10.61
C HIS A 168 9.04 8.49 12.06
N PHE A 169 9.42 9.75 12.26
CA PHE A 169 9.37 10.39 13.56
C PHE A 169 8.94 11.87 13.38
N PRO A 170 7.88 12.33 14.08
CA PRO A 170 6.92 11.56 14.88
C PRO A 170 6.05 10.62 14.00
N TYR A 171 5.57 9.52 14.58
CA TYR A 171 4.72 8.56 13.88
C TYR A 171 3.32 9.12 13.64
N PRO A 172 2.83 9.15 12.39
CA PRO A 172 1.45 9.55 12.12
C PRO A 172 0.49 8.46 12.61
N ALA A 173 -0.57 8.86 13.30
CA ALA A 173 -1.69 8.01 13.66
C ALA A 173 -2.99 8.76 13.39
N SER A 174 -3.97 8.07 12.81
CA SER A 174 -5.29 8.65 12.58
C SER A 174 -6.35 7.83 13.29
N VAL A 175 -7.28 8.53 13.94
CA VAL A 175 -8.41 7.94 14.64
C VAL A 175 -9.67 8.57 14.11
N GLU A 176 -10.61 7.75 13.66
CA GLU A 176 -11.93 8.22 13.25
C GLU A 176 -13.00 7.56 14.09
N PHE A 177 -13.79 8.38 14.78
CA PHE A 177 -14.95 7.97 15.54
C PHE A 177 -16.17 7.99 14.62
N GLY A 178 -16.87 6.84 14.53
CA GLY A 178 -18.08 6.69 13.76
C GLY A 178 -19.31 7.29 14.45
N SER A 179 -20.44 7.24 13.73
CA SER A 179 -21.72 7.62 14.29
C SER A 179 -22.15 6.58 15.36
N PRO A 180 -22.72 7.01 16.50
CA PRO A 180 -23.23 6.09 17.51
C PRO A 180 -24.37 5.23 16.95
N LEU A 181 -24.31 3.94 17.20
CA LEU A 181 -25.36 2.96 16.89
C LEU A 181 -26.18 2.69 18.14
N SER A 182 -27.49 2.46 17.99
CA SER A 182 -28.31 2.00 19.10
C SER A 182 -27.89 0.57 19.52
N PRO A 183 -28.10 0.17 20.79
CA PRO A 183 -27.72 -1.15 21.27
C PRO A 183 -28.43 -2.31 20.55
N ASN A 184 -29.58 -2.06 19.92
CA ASN A 184 -30.32 -3.07 19.16
C ASN A 184 -29.83 -3.20 17.71
N GLU A 185 -29.36 -2.11 17.11
CA GLU A 185 -28.82 -2.08 15.73
C GLU A 185 -27.35 -2.52 15.67
N ALA A 186 -26.62 -2.46 16.78
CA ALA A 186 -25.21 -2.79 16.85
C ALA A 186 -24.93 -4.32 16.79
N ASP A 187 -25.39 -5.01 15.75
CA ASP A 187 -25.03 -6.40 15.47
C ASP A 187 -23.66 -6.53 14.76
N ILE A 188 -23.15 -7.76 14.60
CA ILE A 188 -21.89 -8.04 13.87
C ILE A 188 -21.84 -7.46 12.47
N ALA A 189 -22.92 -7.57 11.69
CA ALA A 189 -22.90 -7.16 10.29
C ALA A 189 -22.79 -5.64 10.19
N THR A 190 -23.64 -4.94 10.93
CA THR A 190 -23.71 -3.48 10.98
C THR A 190 -22.41 -2.88 11.51
N VAL A 191 -21.90 -3.38 12.64
CA VAL A 191 -20.62 -2.88 13.20
C VAL A 191 -19.45 -3.14 12.26
N ARG A 192 -19.41 -4.32 11.61
CA ARG A 192 -18.35 -4.62 10.64
C ARG A 192 -18.41 -3.69 9.44
N GLU A 193 -19.60 -3.43 8.90
CA GLU A 193 -19.79 -2.51 7.79
C GLU A 193 -19.33 -1.09 8.16
N GLU A 194 -19.74 -0.59 9.32
CA GLU A 194 -19.34 0.75 9.78
C GLU A 194 -17.83 0.86 10.01
N LEU A 195 -17.19 -0.18 10.57
CA LEU A 195 -15.73 -0.22 10.67
C LEU A 195 -15.05 -0.21 9.30
N LEU A 196 -15.57 -0.93 8.31
CA LEU A 196 -15.00 -0.93 6.95
C LEU A 196 -15.17 0.43 6.25
N LYS A 197 -16.32 1.09 6.42
CA LYS A 197 -16.56 2.45 5.92
C LYS A 197 -15.62 3.47 6.58
N LEU A 198 -15.41 3.37 7.89
CA LEU A 198 -14.42 4.19 8.61
C LEU A 198 -13.01 3.93 8.10
N GLY A 199 -12.66 2.67 7.87
CA GLY A 199 -11.37 2.27 7.31
C GLY A 199 -11.11 2.86 5.93
N GLU A 200 -12.12 2.85 5.05
CA GLU A 200 -12.06 3.50 3.74
C GLU A 200 -11.81 5.01 3.89
N ARG A 201 -12.61 5.73 4.70
CA ARG A 201 -12.46 7.18 4.88
C ARG A 201 -11.12 7.58 5.48
N CYS A 202 -10.62 6.80 6.44
CA CYS A 202 -9.27 6.98 6.99
C CYS A 202 -8.20 6.78 5.91
N PHE A 203 -8.28 5.68 5.17
CA PHE A 203 -7.34 5.35 4.10
C PHE A 203 -7.31 6.45 3.03
N SER A 204 -8.47 6.87 2.55
CA SER A 204 -8.64 7.89 1.50
C SER A 204 -8.09 9.27 1.90
N ARG A 205 -7.98 9.56 3.20
CA ARG A 205 -7.38 10.81 3.72
C ARG A 205 -5.87 10.78 3.90
N ARG A 206 -5.22 9.62 3.73
CA ARG A 206 -3.76 9.52 3.88
C ARG A 206 -3.06 10.47 2.90
N PRO A 207 -2.13 11.33 3.36
CA PRO A 207 -1.43 12.29 2.49
C PRO A 207 -0.70 11.63 1.32
N ALA A 208 -0.20 10.41 1.50
CA ALA A 208 0.46 9.65 0.45
C ALA A 208 -0.40 9.46 -0.80
N LEU A 209 -1.73 9.36 -0.66
CA LEU A 209 -2.65 9.13 -1.78
C LEU A 209 -2.89 10.36 -2.67
N ARG A 210 -2.48 11.54 -2.21
CA ARG A 210 -2.50 12.77 -3.01
C ARG A 210 -1.26 12.90 -3.90
N GLY A 211 -0.20 12.17 -3.56
CA GLY A 211 1.10 12.30 -4.20
C GLY A 211 1.13 11.86 -5.67
N HIS A 212 1.99 12.50 -6.43
CA HIS A 212 2.24 12.12 -7.82
C HIS A 212 2.99 10.77 -7.91
N LEU A 213 2.59 9.93 -8.87
CA LEU A 213 3.16 8.57 -9.06
C LEU A 213 4.68 8.60 -9.29
N GLY A 214 5.15 9.52 -10.13
CA GLY A 214 6.58 9.72 -10.39
C GLY A 214 7.35 10.14 -9.14
N VAL A 215 6.75 10.94 -8.26
CA VAL A 215 7.36 11.35 -6.99
C VAL A 215 7.53 10.15 -6.06
N ALA A 216 6.51 9.29 -5.97
CA ALA A 216 6.58 8.05 -5.20
C ALA A 216 7.69 7.11 -5.72
N ALA A 217 7.80 6.95 -7.04
CA ALA A 217 8.84 6.13 -7.67
C ALA A 217 10.26 6.70 -7.45
N VAL A 218 10.46 8.01 -7.61
CA VAL A 218 11.76 8.67 -7.34
C VAL A 218 12.18 8.45 -5.89
N ARG A 219 11.26 8.66 -4.93
CA ARG A 219 11.54 8.40 -3.50
C ARG A 219 11.90 6.95 -3.22
N GLY A 220 11.23 5.99 -3.87
CA GLY A 220 11.52 4.56 -3.73
C GLY A 220 12.90 4.17 -4.24
N LEU A 221 13.25 4.65 -5.44
CA LEU A 221 14.52 4.34 -6.11
C LEU A 221 15.72 5.02 -5.46
N ALA A 222 15.57 6.26 -4.99
CA ALA A 222 16.67 7.05 -4.43
C ALA A 222 17.17 6.56 -3.05
N ARG A 223 16.41 5.75 -2.30
CA ARG A 223 16.81 5.29 -0.95
C ARG A 223 18.08 4.44 -0.91
N HIS A 224 18.26 3.55 -1.90
CA HIS A 224 19.39 2.62 -1.96
C HIS A 224 19.91 2.52 -3.40
N PRO A 225 20.59 3.57 -3.91
CA PRO A 225 20.84 3.74 -5.34
C PRO A 225 21.70 2.62 -5.95
N PHE A 226 22.54 1.95 -5.16
CA PHE A 226 23.40 0.85 -5.60
C PHE A 226 22.74 -0.53 -5.59
N ARG A 227 21.59 -0.71 -4.92
CA ARG A 227 20.90 -2.00 -4.94
C ARG A 227 20.33 -2.26 -6.33
N THR A 228 20.39 -3.51 -6.79
CA THR A 228 19.72 -3.97 -8.00
C THR A 228 18.23 -3.68 -7.90
N ALA A 229 17.65 -3.07 -8.93
CA ALA A 229 16.21 -2.88 -9.07
C ALA A 229 15.61 -3.98 -9.95
N VAL A 230 16.23 -4.18 -11.12
CA VAL A 230 15.72 -5.06 -12.17
C VAL A 230 16.84 -5.99 -12.63
N ILE A 231 16.53 -7.26 -12.75
CA ILE A 231 17.32 -8.28 -13.44
C ILE A 231 16.54 -8.67 -14.69
N ASP A 232 17.17 -8.62 -15.86
CA ASP A 232 16.51 -9.10 -17.07
C ASP A 232 16.61 -10.62 -17.17
N GLY A 233 15.48 -11.30 -17.31
CA GLY A 233 15.42 -12.75 -17.45
C GLY A 233 15.88 -13.26 -18.82
N MET A 234 16.02 -12.39 -19.83
CA MET A 234 16.51 -12.77 -21.17
C MET A 234 18.03 -12.73 -21.26
N ASP A 235 18.67 -11.67 -20.74
CA ASP A 235 20.11 -11.43 -20.88
C ASP A 235 20.89 -11.50 -19.55
N HIS A 236 20.20 -11.76 -18.42
CA HIS A 236 20.75 -11.84 -17.06
C HIS A 236 21.41 -10.57 -16.53
N SER A 237 21.40 -9.48 -17.28
CA SER A 237 22.06 -8.25 -16.83
C SER A 237 21.20 -7.50 -15.82
N MET A 238 21.90 -6.78 -14.95
CA MET A 238 21.32 -6.13 -13.79
C MET A 238 21.31 -4.62 -13.96
N LEU A 239 20.25 -3.99 -13.48
CA LEU A 239 20.09 -2.54 -13.47
C LEU A 239 19.84 -2.07 -12.03
N ALA A 240 20.80 -1.33 -11.48
CA ALA A 240 20.71 -0.72 -10.15
C ALA A 240 19.68 0.43 -10.11
N ARG A 241 19.10 0.69 -8.93
CA ARG A 241 18.05 1.71 -8.74
C ARG A 241 18.46 3.10 -9.23
N GLY A 242 19.67 3.55 -8.87
CA GLY A 242 20.18 4.86 -9.27
C GLY A 242 20.38 4.96 -10.77
N LYS A 243 20.88 3.89 -11.41
CA LYS A 243 21.08 3.84 -12.87
C LYS A 243 19.75 3.75 -13.63
N LEU A 244 18.77 3.02 -13.09
CA LEU A 244 17.39 3.00 -13.61
C LEU A 244 16.75 4.38 -13.55
N LEU A 245 16.85 5.06 -12.41
CA LEU A 245 16.38 6.44 -12.26
C LEU A 245 17.12 7.38 -13.21
N GLY A 246 18.44 7.23 -13.35
CA GLY A 246 19.25 8.02 -14.28
C GLY A 246 18.83 7.85 -15.74
N ALA A 247 18.59 6.61 -16.16
CA ALA A 247 18.11 6.29 -17.51
C ALA A 247 16.73 6.88 -17.77
N ALA A 248 15.79 6.70 -16.82
CA ALA A 248 14.43 7.22 -16.95
C ALA A 248 14.38 8.75 -16.91
N ALA A 249 15.23 9.41 -16.11
CA ALA A 249 15.35 10.87 -16.03
C ALA A 249 15.95 11.49 -17.31
N ALA A 250 16.98 10.85 -17.89
CA ALA A 250 17.55 11.30 -19.15
C ALA A 250 16.54 11.14 -20.30
N LEU A 251 15.85 10.01 -20.35
CA LEU A 251 14.79 9.75 -21.33
C LEU A 251 13.61 10.69 -21.14
N SER A 252 13.17 10.95 -19.91
CA SER A 252 12.04 11.85 -19.65
C SER A 252 12.28 13.27 -20.14
N ARG A 253 13.53 13.77 -20.01
CA ARG A 253 13.94 15.08 -20.54
C ARG A 253 13.86 15.10 -22.07
N HIS A 254 14.33 14.05 -22.74
CA HIS A 254 14.20 13.91 -24.19
C HIS A 254 12.72 13.86 -24.61
N LEU A 255 11.90 13.08 -23.92
CA LEU A 255 10.47 12.96 -24.23
C LEU A 255 9.74 14.30 -24.07
N ARG A 256 10.02 15.04 -23.00
CA ARG A 256 9.41 16.36 -22.76
C ARG A 256 9.79 17.39 -23.83
N GLN A 257 10.99 17.29 -24.40
CA GLN A 257 11.52 18.26 -25.37
C GLN A 257 11.04 18.00 -26.81
N ASN A 258 10.91 16.73 -27.20
CA ASN A 258 10.69 16.36 -28.60
C ASN A 258 9.24 16.01 -28.92
N PHE A 259 8.43 15.72 -27.91
CA PHE A 259 7.07 15.22 -28.08
C PHE A 259 6.10 16.09 -27.26
N PRO A 260 5.29 16.97 -27.88
CA PRO A 260 4.37 17.86 -27.15
C PRO A 260 3.15 17.13 -26.56
N GLU A 261 2.73 16.00 -27.14
CA GLU A 261 1.52 15.26 -26.77
C GLU A 261 1.54 14.72 -25.34
N GLN A 262 0.37 14.64 -24.70
CA GLN A 262 0.25 14.22 -23.30
C GLN A 262 0.38 12.70 -23.11
N ARG A 263 -0.04 11.91 -24.09
CA ARG A 263 -0.07 10.45 -24.02
C ARG A 263 0.98 9.85 -24.94
N ILE A 264 1.75 8.89 -24.41
CA ILE A 264 2.77 8.17 -25.18
C ILE A 264 2.48 6.67 -25.10
N GLY A 265 2.38 6.01 -26.25
CA GLY A 265 2.17 4.57 -26.33
C GLY A 265 3.38 3.79 -25.84
N ILE A 266 3.16 2.73 -25.08
CA ILE A 266 4.21 1.78 -24.68
C ILE A 266 3.94 0.45 -25.36
N VAL A 267 4.85 0.04 -26.25
CA VAL A 267 4.80 -1.22 -26.99
C VAL A 267 6.06 -2.01 -26.65
N LEU A 268 6.13 -2.46 -25.40
CA LEU A 268 7.26 -3.21 -24.84
C LEU A 268 6.74 -4.28 -23.88
N PRO A 269 7.34 -5.49 -23.87
CA PRO A 269 6.99 -6.52 -22.91
C PRO A 269 7.60 -6.22 -21.52
N ALA A 270 7.27 -7.07 -20.53
CA ALA A 270 7.87 -7.02 -19.21
C ALA A 270 9.40 -7.26 -19.29
N SER A 271 10.16 -6.17 -19.20
CA SER A 271 11.61 -6.11 -19.47
C SER A 271 12.21 -4.87 -18.81
N LYS A 272 13.55 -4.77 -18.69
CA LYS A 272 14.22 -3.53 -18.24
C LYS A 272 13.79 -2.32 -19.07
N GLY A 273 13.70 -2.48 -20.40
CA GLY A 273 13.29 -1.42 -21.32
C GLY A 273 11.86 -0.94 -21.05
N GLY A 274 10.93 -1.88 -20.84
CA GLY A 274 9.56 -1.57 -20.46
C GLY A 274 9.46 -0.81 -19.14
N VAL A 275 10.29 -1.15 -18.14
CA VAL A 275 10.35 -0.43 -16.85
C VAL A 275 10.88 0.99 -17.05
N VAL A 276 11.98 1.16 -17.77
CA VAL A 276 12.58 2.49 -18.06
C VAL A 276 11.60 3.37 -18.84
N ALA A 277 10.90 2.82 -19.84
CA ALA A 277 9.95 3.56 -20.66
C ALA A 277 8.78 4.10 -19.84
N ASN A 278 8.10 3.24 -19.09
CA ASN A 278 6.95 3.64 -18.27
C ASN A 278 7.35 4.69 -17.22
N LEU A 279 8.48 4.50 -16.55
CA LEU A 279 8.97 5.47 -15.60
C LEU A 279 9.31 6.80 -16.29
N ALA A 280 10.01 6.78 -17.42
CA ALA A 280 10.41 7.99 -18.13
C ALA A 280 9.22 8.82 -18.60
N VAL A 281 8.15 8.19 -19.10
CA VAL A 281 6.94 8.91 -19.54
C VAL A 281 6.28 9.62 -18.35
N VAL A 282 6.11 8.94 -17.21
CA VAL A 282 5.57 9.58 -15.99
C VAL A 282 6.49 10.68 -15.47
N LEU A 283 7.82 10.48 -15.51
CA LEU A 283 8.78 11.51 -15.13
C LEU A 283 8.80 12.70 -16.10
N ALA A 284 8.34 12.52 -17.33
CA ALA A 284 8.22 13.61 -18.29
C ALA A 284 7.01 14.52 -17.99
N GLY A 285 6.14 14.11 -17.05
CA GLY A 285 4.83 14.74 -16.82
C GLY A 285 3.79 14.31 -17.87
N LYS A 286 3.95 13.11 -18.43
CA LYS A 286 3.12 12.54 -19.50
C LYS A 286 2.49 11.22 -19.02
N VAL A 287 1.53 10.72 -19.80
CA VAL A 287 0.75 9.52 -19.49
C VAL A 287 1.21 8.34 -20.38
N PRO A 288 1.80 7.27 -19.81
CA PRO A 288 2.04 6.06 -20.57
C PRO A 288 0.73 5.34 -20.89
N VAL A 289 0.59 4.93 -22.15
CA VAL A 289 -0.55 4.17 -22.65
C VAL A 289 -0.12 2.73 -22.94
N GLY A 290 -0.61 1.79 -22.14
CA GLY A 290 -0.29 0.37 -22.31
C GLY A 290 -1.07 -0.24 -23.47
N LEU A 291 -0.40 -0.47 -24.61
CA LEU A 291 -1.01 -1.13 -25.76
C LEU A 291 -0.83 -2.64 -25.69
N ASN A 292 -1.93 -3.38 -25.76
CA ASN A 292 -1.89 -4.84 -25.86
C ASN A 292 -1.49 -5.26 -27.28
N PHE A 293 -0.20 -5.40 -27.52
CA PHE A 293 0.36 -5.83 -28.80
C PHE A 293 0.03 -7.28 -29.19
N THR A 294 -0.67 -8.05 -28.35
CA THR A 294 -1.21 -9.37 -28.72
C THR A 294 -2.64 -9.29 -29.25
N SER A 295 -3.26 -8.11 -29.24
CA SER A 295 -4.60 -7.88 -29.80
C SER A 295 -4.55 -7.75 -31.33
N GLY A 296 -5.69 -8.00 -31.98
CA GLY A 296 -5.82 -7.82 -33.42
C GLY A 296 -5.65 -6.36 -33.87
N ARG A 297 -5.22 -6.17 -35.12
CA ARG A 297 -4.89 -4.87 -35.73
C ARG A 297 -6.01 -3.82 -35.58
N ASN A 298 -7.27 -4.19 -35.81
CA ASN A 298 -8.40 -3.25 -35.71
C ASN A 298 -8.60 -2.73 -34.28
N ALA A 299 -8.45 -3.61 -33.28
CA ALA A 299 -8.52 -3.21 -31.88
C ALA A 299 -7.35 -2.28 -31.52
N LEU A 300 -6.15 -2.51 -32.07
CA LEU A 300 -5.00 -1.63 -31.87
C LEU A 300 -5.19 -0.25 -32.50
N LEU A 301 -5.68 -0.18 -33.73
CA LEU A 301 -6.02 1.09 -34.39
C LEU A 301 -7.05 1.87 -33.58
N ARG A 302 -8.12 1.19 -33.14
CA ARG A 302 -9.16 1.83 -32.34
C ARG A 302 -8.65 2.30 -30.98
N ALA A 303 -7.79 1.52 -30.32
CA ALA A 303 -7.16 1.91 -29.07
C ALA A 303 -6.26 3.15 -29.25
N GLN A 304 -5.48 3.22 -30.33
CA GLN A 304 -4.66 4.38 -30.66
C GLN A 304 -5.50 5.63 -30.92
N GLU A 305 -6.61 5.48 -31.64
CA GLU A 305 -7.55 6.56 -31.90
C GLU A 305 -8.19 7.08 -30.60
N ILE A 306 -8.73 6.19 -29.76
CA ILE A 306 -9.31 6.55 -28.45
C ILE A 306 -8.28 7.26 -27.55
N ALA A 307 -7.03 6.78 -27.57
CA ALA A 307 -5.96 7.36 -26.78
C ALA A 307 -5.40 8.67 -27.38
N GLY A 308 -5.66 8.97 -28.66
CA GLY A 308 -5.04 10.08 -29.38
C GLY A 308 -3.53 9.92 -29.52
N LEU A 309 -3.06 8.70 -29.86
CA LEU A 309 -1.63 8.40 -29.90
C LEU A 309 -0.98 8.81 -31.22
N GLU A 310 -0.01 9.72 -31.14
CA GLU A 310 0.89 10.07 -32.25
C GLU A 310 2.28 9.42 -32.12
N THR A 311 2.66 9.05 -30.91
CA THR A 311 3.99 8.51 -30.60
C THR A 311 3.89 7.24 -29.76
N ALA A 312 4.72 6.25 -30.08
CA ALA A 312 4.93 5.06 -29.27
C ALA A 312 6.42 4.80 -29.00
N ILE A 313 6.71 4.19 -27.85
CA ILE A 313 8.03 3.70 -27.47
C ILE A 313 8.08 2.19 -27.67
N SER A 314 9.12 1.71 -28.35
CA SER A 314 9.42 0.30 -28.51
C SER A 314 10.95 0.04 -28.59
N ALA A 315 11.35 -1.13 -29.06
CA ALA A 315 12.74 -1.50 -29.33
C ALA A 315 12.84 -2.11 -30.73
N ALA A 316 13.95 -1.90 -31.44
CA ALA A 316 14.12 -2.30 -32.83
C ALA A 316 13.93 -3.82 -33.02
N ALA A 317 14.42 -4.62 -32.07
CA ALA A 317 14.21 -6.07 -32.09
C ALA A 317 12.73 -6.47 -31.91
N PHE A 318 11.94 -5.65 -31.20
CA PHE A 318 10.53 -5.92 -30.93
C PHE A 318 9.63 -5.47 -32.08
N THR A 319 9.93 -4.32 -32.70
CA THR A 319 9.21 -3.84 -33.88
C THR A 319 9.31 -4.82 -35.05
N LYS A 320 10.50 -5.39 -35.28
CA LYS A 320 10.72 -6.44 -36.29
C LYS A 320 9.89 -7.71 -36.07
N ARG A 321 9.53 -8.03 -34.82
CA ARG A 321 8.67 -9.18 -34.49
C ARG A 321 7.19 -8.88 -34.69
N LEU A 322 6.80 -7.61 -34.64
CA LEU A 322 5.43 -7.14 -34.74
C LEU A 322 5.16 -6.56 -36.14
N THR A 323 5.18 -7.43 -37.16
CA THR A 323 5.05 -7.01 -38.57
C THR A 323 3.70 -6.35 -38.88
N ASP A 324 2.63 -6.84 -38.27
CA ASP A 324 1.26 -6.37 -38.55
C ASP A 324 0.77 -5.27 -37.60
N PHE A 325 1.65 -4.81 -36.69
CA PHE A 325 1.30 -3.80 -35.72
C PHE A 325 1.14 -2.42 -36.39
N PRO A 326 0.03 -1.70 -36.15
CA PRO A 326 -0.17 -0.38 -36.72
C PRO A 326 0.68 0.64 -35.94
N TRP A 327 1.92 0.87 -36.34
CA TRP A 327 2.77 1.85 -35.66
C TRP A 327 2.24 3.28 -35.86
N PRO A 328 2.22 4.12 -34.81
CA PRO A 328 1.83 5.52 -34.96
C PRO A 328 2.93 6.31 -35.67
N LYS A 329 2.64 7.59 -35.96
CA LYS A 329 3.50 8.49 -36.74
C LYS A 329 4.95 8.51 -36.26
N ASN A 330 5.18 8.58 -34.96
CA ASN A 330 6.51 8.56 -34.37
C ASN A 330 6.72 7.26 -33.58
N THR A 331 7.82 6.56 -33.84
CA THR A 331 8.23 5.38 -33.05
C THR A 331 9.61 5.61 -32.47
N VAL A 332 9.68 5.70 -31.14
CA VAL A 332 10.93 5.88 -30.39
C VAL A 332 11.50 4.51 -30.05
N LEU A 333 12.66 4.18 -30.65
CA LEU A 333 13.37 2.92 -30.42
C LEU A 333 14.40 3.10 -29.29
N LEU A 334 14.14 2.48 -28.12
CA LEU A 334 14.95 2.67 -26.92
C LEU A 334 16.40 2.20 -27.08
N ASP A 335 16.60 1.07 -27.74
CA ASP A 335 17.90 0.46 -28.00
C ASP A 335 18.78 1.31 -28.91
N GLU A 336 18.19 2.13 -29.78
CA GLU A 336 18.91 3.09 -30.63
C GLU A 336 19.10 4.45 -29.93
N LEU A 337 18.10 4.90 -29.16
CA LEU A 337 18.13 6.21 -28.50
C LEU A 337 19.02 6.25 -27.25
N LEU A 338 18.94 5.24 -26.37
CA LEU A 338 19.65 5.24 -25.09
C LEU A 338 21.19 5.34 -25.23
N PRO A 339 21.85 4.71 -26.24
CA PRO A 339 23.28 4.93 -26.50
C PRO A 339 23.65 6.40 -26.73
N GLY A 340 22.81 7.18 -27.42
CA GLY A 340 23.02 8.62 -27.63
C GLY A 340 22.82 9.47 -26.38
N LEU A 341 22.19 8.92 -25.33
CA LEU A 341 21.94 9.61 -24.07
C LEU A 341 22.93 9.25 -22.96
N LYS A 342 23.96 8.44 -23.21
CA LYS A 342 24.90 7.92 -22.19
C LYS A 342 25.44 8.97 -21.23
N ALA A 343 25.89 10.13 -21.73
CA ALA A 343 26.41 11.21 -20.88
C ALA A 343 25.34 11.79 -19.95
N LYS A 344 24.11 11.99 -20.45
CA LYS A 344 22.96 12.46 -19.65
C LYS A 344 22.53 11.41 -18.64
N ILE A 345 22.52 10.13 -19.02
CA ILE A 345 22.22 9.01 -18.12
C ILE A 345 23.23 8.98 -16.97
N PHE A 346 24.51 9.14 -17.27
CA PHE A 346 25.57 9.19 -16.26
C PHE A 346 25.38 10.37 -15.30
N LEU A 347 25.11 11.57 -15.81
CA LEU A 347 24.85 12.76 -15.00
C LEU A 347 23.67 12.55 -14.03
N TRP A 348 22.54 12.06 -14.54
CA TRP A 348 21.36 11.81 -13.71
C TRP A 348 21.57 10.63 -12.74
N TRP A 349 22.36 9.63 -13.11
CA TRP A 349 22.75 8.56 -12.21
C TRP A 349 23.60 9.08 -11.05
N MET A 350 24.57 9.96 -11.31
CA MET A 350 25.35 10.61 -10.25
C MET A 350 24.45 11.47 -9.35
N ALA A 351 23.55 12.25 -9.95
CA ALA A 351 22.54 12.99 -9.19
C ALA A 351 21.71 12.08 -8.29
N ALA A 352 21.29 10.90 -8.78
CA ALA A 352 20.52 9.92 -8.01
C ALA A 352 21.29 9.29 -6.84
N ILE A 353 22.63 9.33 -6.86
CA ILE A 353 23.48 8.85 -5.76
C ILE A 353 23.68 9.92 -4.70
N PHE A 354 23.93 11.17 -5.12
CA PHE A 354 24.40 12.22 -4.20
C PHE A 354 23.29 13.17 -3.74
N LEU A 355 22.24 13.38 -4.54
CA LEU A 355 21.18 14.34 -4.19
C LEU A 355 20.06 13.69 -3.40
N PRO A 356 19.52 14.37 -2.36
CA PRO A 356 18.30 13.94 -1.71
C PRO A 356 17.13 13.86 -2.70
N ALA A 357 16.20 12.93 -2.48
CA ALA A 357 15.07 12.70 -3.37
C ALA A 357 14.25 13.97 -3.66
N GLY A 358 14.09 14.86 -2.68
CA GLY A 358 13.38 16.14 -2.84
C GLY A 358 14.03 17.06 -3.90
N TRP A 359 15.35 17.07 -3.99
CA TRP A 359 16.07 17.84 -5.00
C TRP A 359 15.91 17.23 -6.38
N LEU A 360 15.99 15.90 -6.50
CA LEU A 360 15.75 15.20 -7.77
C LEU A 360 14.33 15.48 -8.31
N ILE A 361 13.32 15.45 -7.43
CA ILE A 361 11.93 15.78 -7.76
C ILE A 361 11.82 17.19 -8.34
N ARG A 362 12.46 18.18 -7.71
CA ARG A 362 12.48 19.57 -8.19
C ARG A 362 13.21 19.71 -9.53
N LEU A 363 14.37 19.08 -9.69
CA LEU A 363 15.14 19.13 -10.95
C LEU A 363 14.39 18.48 -12.12
N LEU A 364 13.61 17.43 -11.84
CA LEU A 364 12.73 16.79 -12.82
C LEU A 364 11.47 17.62 -13.13
N ASN A 365 11.20 18.68 -12.36
CA ASN A 365 10.00 19.51 -12.44
C ASN A 365 8.72 18.66 -12.33
N LEU A 366 8.67 17.76 -11.34
CA LEU A 366 7.49 16.94 -11.08
C LEU A 366 6.55 17.69 -10.13
N PRO A 367 5.22 17.64 -10.37
CA PRO A 367 4.27 18.13 -9.39
C PRO A 367 4.31 17.24 -8.14
N GLU A 368 4.24 17.85 -6.95
CA GLU A 368 4.20 17.09 -5.70
C GLU A 368 2.90 16.29 -5.57
N GLU A 369 1.79 16.86 -6.03
CA GLU A 369 0.47 16.25 -6.03
C GLU A 369 0.07 15.77 -7.43
N GLY A 370 -0.59 14.60 -7.48
CA GLY A 370 -1.24 14.07 -8.68
C GLY A 370 -2.75 13.89 -8.48
N ASN A 371 -3.19 13.53 -7.28
CA ASN A 371 -4.62 13.33 -6.98
C ASN A 371 -5.33 12.48 -8.06
N HIS A 372 -6.47 12.95 -8.55
CA HIS A 372 -7.29 12.26 -9.54
C HIS A 372 -6.87 12.52 -11.01
N THR A 373 -5.74 13.20 -11.26
CA THR A 373 -5.27 13.39 -12.65
C THR A 373 -4.78 12.07 -13.24
N GLU A 374 -4.93 11.93 -14.55
CA GLU A 374 -4.57 10.73 -15.31
C GLU A 374 -3.07 10.44 -15.18
N ALA A 375 -2.75 9.19 -14.81
CA ALA A 375 -1.39 8.73 -14.60
C ALA A 375 -1.00 7.60 -15.56
N VAL A 376 -1.94 6.73 -15.94
CA VAL A 376 -1.75 5.64 -16.89
C VAL A 376 -3.08 5.39 -17.62
N LEU A 377 -3.03 5.08 -18.91
CA LEU A 377 -4.17 4.60 -19.68
C LEU A 377 -3.95 3.15 -20.09
N LEU A 378 -4.89 2.27 -19.74
CA LEU A 378 -4.89 0.87 -20.15
C LEU A 378 -6.12 0.55 -20.98
N PHE A 379 -6.11 -0.56 -21.72
CA PHE A 379 -7.25 -1.02 -22.50
C PHE A 379 -7.79 -2.36 -22.00
N THR A 380 -9.11 -2.50 -22.04
CA THR A 380 -9.79 -3.77 -21.80
C THR A 380 -10.53 -4.23 -23.05
N SER A 381 -10.67 -5.55 -23.20
CA SER A 381 -11.54 -6.16 -24.20
C SER A 381 -12.98 -5.80 -23.83
N GLY A 382 -13.59 -4.83 -24.51
CA GLY A 382 -14.98 -4.46 -24.26
C GLY A 382 -15.92 -5.63 -24.62
N SER A 383 -17.02 -5.76 -23.88
CA SER A 383 -18.08 -6.74 -24.19
C SER A 383 -18.70 -6.56 -25.58
N SER A 384 -18.59 -5.36 -26.17
CA SER A 384 -19.04 -5.00 -27.52
C SER A 384 -18.02 -5.30 -28.63
N GLY A 385 -16.88 -5.93 -28.31
CA GLY A 385 -15.78 -6.17 -29.25
C GLY A 385 -14.81 -5.00 -29.40
N ASP A 386 -15.27 -3.76 -29.19
CA ASP A 386 -14.42 -2.56 -29.21
C ASP A 386 -13.61 -2.39 -27.92
N PRO A 387 -12.32 -1.99 -28.02
CA PRO A 387 -11.47 -1.74 -26.85
C PRO A 387 -11.96 -0.51 -26.08
N LYS A 388 -11.99 -0.61 -24.74
CA LYS A 388 -12.35 0.51 -23.85
C LYS A 388 -11.12 1.00 -23.12
N GLY A 389 -10.88 2.31 -23.16
CA GLY A 389 -9.83 2.98 -22.41
C GLY A 389 -10.21 3.10 -20.93
N VAL A 390 -9.36 2.61 -20.05
CA VAL A 390 -9.49 2.71 -18.59
C VAL A 390 -8.44 3.70 -18.11
N VAL A 391 -8.91 4.91 -17.77
CA VAL A 391 -8.08 5.97 -17.21
C VAL A 391 -7.79 5.65 -15.75
N LEU A 392 -6.51 5.48 -15.40
CA LEU A 392 -6.05 5.29 -14.02
C LEU A 392 -5.39 6.56 -13.53
N SER A 393 -5.92 7.13 -12.45
CA SER A 393 -5.33 8.32 -11.82
C SER A 393 -4.12 7.99 -10.95
N HIS A 394 -3.34 9.02 -10.58
CA HIS A 394 -2.26 8.86 -9.60
C HIS A 394 -2.78 8.30 -8.27
N HIS A 395 -3.94 8.80 -7.81
CA HIS A 395 -4.61 8.31 -6.62
C HIS A 395 -4.94 6.82 -6.71
N ASN A 396 -5.45 6.34 -7.85
CA ASN A 396 -5.76 4.92 -8.04
C ASN A 396 -4.51 4.05 -7.90
N LEU A 397 -3.42 4.42 -8.58
CA LEU A 397 -2.18 3.63 -8.58
C LEU A 397 -1.45 3.69 -7.25
N VAL A 398 -1.27 4.88 -6.67
CA VAL A 398 -0.60 5.04 -5.37
C VAL A 398 -1.42 4.40 -4.25
N GLY A 399 -2.75 4.48 -4.33
CA GLY A 399 -3.67 3.78 -3.42
C GLY A 399 -3.53 2.27 -3.52
N ASN A 400 -3.61 1.72 -4.73
CA ASN A 400 -3.54 0.28 -4.90
C ASN A 400 -2.16 -0.28 -4.55
N VAL A 401 -1.08 0.41 -4.89
CA VAL A 401 0.29 0.08 -4.43
C VAL A 401 0.38 0.13 -2.90
N SER A 402 -0.24 1.12 -2.27
CA SER A 402 -0.22 1.28 -0.81
C SER A 402 -0.96 0.14 -0.09
N GLN A 403 -2.07 -0.34 -0.65
CA GLN A 403 -2.80 -1.51 -0.16
C GLN A 403 -1.99 -2.79 -0.38
N PHE A 404 -1.43 -2.96 -1.58
CA PHE A 404 -0.66 -4.13 -1.96
C PHE A 404 0.57 -4.33 -1.06
N ARG A 405 1.29 -3.25 -0.77
CA ARG A 405 2.43 -3.23 0.15
C ARG A 405 2.12 -3.84 1.53
N VAL A 406 0.93 -3.55 2.07
CA VAL A 406 0.51 -4.07 3.38
C VAL A 406 0.32 -5.58 3.34
N LEU A 407 -0.25 -6.10 2.25
CA LEU A 407 -0.56 -7.52 2.10
C LEU A 407 0.67 -8.37 1.78
N ILE A 408 1.55 -7.89 0.89
CA ILE A 408 2.76 -8.64 0.51
C ILE A 408 3.81 -8.65 1.62
N ASP A 409 3.90 -7.53 2.35
CA ASP A 409 4.89 -7.30 3.40
C ASP A 409 6.30 -7.77 2.96
N ALA A 410 6.78 -7.18 1.86
CA ALA A 410 8.05 -7.55 1.27
C ALA A 410 9.22 -7.13 2.17
N ASN A 411 10.14 -8.06 2.38
CA ASN A 411 11.41 -7.87 3.07
C ASN A 411 12.47 -7.35 2.09
N PRO A 412 13.55 -6.70 2.59
CA PRO A 412 14.63 -6.19 1.75
C PRO A 412 15.34 -7.24 0.87
N ASP A 413 15.25 -8.51 1.27
CA ASP A 413 15.86 -9.64 0.58
C ASP A 413 14.90 -10.35 -0.38
N ASP A 414 13.63 -9.97 -0.40
CA ASP A 414 12.71 -10.53 -1.37
C ASP A 414 13.06 -10.15 -2.81
N LEU A 415 12.70 -11.05 -3.71
CA LEU A 415 12.84 -10.91 -5.14
C LEU A 415 11.56 -11.43 -5.78
N MET A 416 10.98 -10.62 -6.67
CA MET A 416 9.71 -10.92 -7.31
C MET A 416 9.91 -11.30 -8.79
N LEU A 417 9.20 -12.33 -9.25
CA LEU A 417 9.09 -12.60 -10.68
C LEU A 417 8.11 -11.60 -11.32
N ALA A 418 8.63 -10.75 -12.21
CA ALA A 418 7.88 -9.77 -12.97
C ALA A 418 7.66 -10.26 -14.41
N SER A 419 6.87 -11.33 -14.57
CA SER A 419 6.50 -11.87 -15.89
C SER A 419 5.15 -11.40 -16.41
N LEU A 420 4.38 -10.69 -15.58
CA LEU A 420 3.06 -10.18 -15.95
C LEU A 420 3.19 -8.98 -16.91
N PRO A 421 2.37 -8.91 -17.98
CA PRO A 421 2.48 -7.82 -18.94
C PRO A 421 2.11 -6.46 -18.32
N PHE A 422 2.93 -5.44 -18.57
CA PHE A 422 2.74 -4.09 -18.02
C PHE A 422 1.53 -3.35 -18.60
N PHE A 423 1.01 -3.76 -19.77
CA PHE A 423 -0.22 -3.21 -20.35
C PHE A 423 -1.51 -3.80 -19.74
N HIS A 424 -1.40 -4.77 -18.82
CA HIS A 424 -2.52 -5.24 -18.01
C HIS A 424 -2.45 -4.64 -16.62
N SER A 425 -3.62 -4.31 -16.03
CA SER A 425 -3.70 -3.64 -14.72
C SER A 425 -2.95 -4.38 -13.62
N PHE A 426 -3.03 -5.71 -13.60
CA PHE A 426 -2.31 -6.52 -12.60
C PHE A 426 -0.80 -6.36 -12.73
N GLY A 427 -0.23 -6.56 -13.93
CA GLY A 427 1.21 -6.40 -14.16
C GLY A 427 1.71 -4.96 -14.00
N CYS A 428 0.91 -3.99 -14.47
CA CYS A 428 1.17 -2.56 -14.31
C CYS A 428 1.34 -2.18 -12.82
N THR A 429 0.40 -2.59 -11.97
CA THR A 429 0.46 -2.22 -10.56
C THR A 429 1.49 -3.04 -9.80
N VAL A 430 1.43 -4.37 -9.86
CA VAL A 430 2.16 -5.22 -8.89
C VAL A 430 3.59 -5.55 -9.32
N THR A 431 3.88 -5.62 -10.62
CA THR A 431 5.21 -6.00 -11.14
C THR A 431 5.97 -4.84 -11.77
N LEU A 432 5.34 -3.67 -11.90
CA LEU A 432 5.97 -2.43 -12.36
C LEU A 432 5.95 -1.34 -11.27
N TRP A 433 4.79 -0.81 -10.88
CA TRP A 433 4.76 0.36 -9.98
C TRP A 433 5.11 0.04 -8.53
N PHE A 434 4.59 -1.07 -7.98
CA PHE A 434 4.91 -1.51 -6.63
C PHE A 434 6.42 -1.66 -6.37
N PRO A 435 7.20 -2.41 -7.17
CA PRO A 435 8.63 -2.58 -6.93
C PRO A 435 9.42 -1.27 -7.08
N LEU A 436 9.01 -0.36 -7.98
CA LEU A 436 9.64 0.94 -8.13
C LEU A 436 9.43 1.86 -6.92
N ILE A 437 8.23 1.82 -6.32
CA ILE A 437 7.85 2.68 -5.19
C ILE A 437 8.36 2.13 -3.86
N ASP A 438 8.22 0.83 -3.64
CA ASP A 438 8.61 0.20 -2.37
C ASP A 438 10.07 -0.26 -2.37
N GLY A 439 10.68 -0.36 -3.55
CA GLY A 439 12.06 -0.81 -3.71
C GLY A 439 12.19 -2.34 -3.60
N VAL A 440 11.20 -3.09 -4.09
CA VAL A 440 11.32 -4.55 -4.20
C VAL A 440 12.08 -4.89 -5.47
N ARG A 441 12.99 -5.87 -5.40
CA ARG A 441 13.77 -6.31 -6.56
C ARG A 441 12.90 -7.16 -7.48
N ILE A 442 13.09 -7.05 -8.78
CA ILE A 442 12.36 -7.86 -9.75
C ILE A 442 13.29 -8.58 -10.74
N VAL A 443 12.87 -9.78 -11.16
CA VAL A 443 13.37 -10.46 -12.36
C VAL A 443 12.29 -10.35 -13.42
N THR A 444 12.54 -9.60 -14.50
CA THR A 444 11.55 -9.42 -15.58
C THR A 444 11.67 -10.52 -16.61
N TYR A 445 10.55 -11.05 -17.10
CA TYR A 445 10.55 -11.97 -18.22
C TYR A 445 9.35 -11.71 -19.14
N PRO A 446 9.54 -11.59 -20.47
CA PRO A 446 8.52 -11.04 -21.35
C PRO A 446 7.31 -11.95 -21.58
N ASN A 447 7.43 -13.28 -21.36
CA ASN A 447 6.38 -14.24 -21.69
C ASN A 447 5.91 -15.04 -20.46
N PRO A 448 4.78 -14.70 -19.83
CA PRO A 448 4.29 -15.44 -18.66
C PRO A 448 3.85 -16.89 -18.97
N LEU A 449 3.69 -17.26 -20.25
CA LEU A 449 3.28 -18.61 -20.68
C LEU A 449 4.46 -19.58 -20.80
N ASP A 450 5.70 -19.09 -20.88
CA ASP A 450 6.89 -19.94 -20.86
C ASP A 450 7.23 -20.32 -19.41
N THR A 451 6.48 -21.29 -18.90
CA THR A 451 6.62 -21.80 -17.53
C THR A 451 8.01 -22.35 -17.27
N ALA A 452 8.61 -23.05 -18.23
CA ALA A 452 9.92 -23.69 -18.04
C ALA A 452 11.00 -22.62 -17.79
N LYS A 453 11.02 -21.56 -18.63
CA LYS A 453 11.96 -20.46 -18.43
C LYS A 453 11.67 -19.68 -17.15
N CYS A 454 10.40 -19.45 -16.82
CA CYS A 454 10.07 -18.80 -15.55
C CYS A 454 10.51 -19.62 -14.33
N ALA A 455 10.33 -20.95 -14.34
CA ALA A 455 10.77 -21.83 -13.27
C ALA A 455 12.30 -21.84 -13.13
N GLU A 456 13.04 -21.86 -14.24
CA GLU A 456 14.50 -21.70 -14.27
C GLU A 456 14.93 -20.38 -13.61
N LEU A 457 14.24 -19.27 -13.92
CA LEU A 457 14.52 -17.96 -13.32
C LEU A 457 14.20 -17.92 -11.82
N ILE A 458 13.12 -18.59 -11.40
CA ILE A 458 12.76 -18.72 -9.98
C ILE A 458 13.88 -19.43 -9.22
N GLU A 459 14.34 -20.57 -9.74
CA GLU A 459 15.40 -21.35 -9.13
C GLU A 459 16.71 -20.57 -9.07
N ARG A 460 17.15 -20.04 -10.22
CA ARG A 460 18.45 -19.37 -10.38
C ARG A 460 18.59 -18.16 -9.46
N TYR A 461 17.55 -17.34 -9.38
CA TYR A 461 17.60 -16.12 -8.59
C TYR A 461 16.96 -16.26 -7.21
N ARG A 462 16.51 -17.46 -6.86
CA ARG A 462 15.80 -17.76 -5.60
C ARG A 462 14.63 -16.80 -5.39
N VAL A 463 13.78 -16.64 -6.41
CA VAL A 463 12.60 -15.77 -6.35
C VAL A 463 11.74 -16.20 -5.16
N SER A 464 11.38 -15.23 -4.33
CA SER A 464 10.61 -15.46 -3.11
C SER A 464 9.13 -15.11 -3.27
N ILE A 465 8.81 -14.19 -4.18
CA ILE A 465 7.44 -13.75 -4.45
C ILE A 465 7.11 -14.01 -5.91
N MET A 466 6.08 -14.81 -6.14
CA MET A 466 5.49 -15.05 -7.44
C MET A 466 4.05 -14.55 -7.42
N LEU A 467 3.62 -13.90 -8.50
CA LEU A 467 2.25 -13.42 -8.67
C LEU A 467 1.80 -13.85 -10.06
N ALA A 468 0.70 -14.57 -10.13
CA ALA A 468 0.23 -15.14 -11.39
C ALA A 468 -1.29 -15.19 -11.45
N ALA A 469 -1.84 -15.03 -12.64
CA ALA A 469 -3.24 -15.35 -12.88
C ALA A 469 -3.45 -16.87 -12.78
N PRO A 470 -4.67 -17.35 -12.41
CA PRO A 470 -4.96 -18.79 -12.32
C PRO A 470 -4.59 -19.57 -13.58
N THR A 471 -4.77 -18.97 -14.77
CA THR A 471 -4.38 -19.57 -16.06
C THR A 471 -2.88 -19.86 -16.15
N PHE A 472 -2.04 -18.96 -15.64
CA PHE A 472 -0.59 -19.15 -15.66
C PHE A 472 -0.15 -20.18 -14.62
N LEU A 473 -0.74 -20.16 -13.41
CA LEU A 473 -0.46 -21.14 -12.35
C LEU A 473 -0.66 -22.59 -12.80
N ARG A 474 -1.66 -22.85 -13.66
CA ARG A 474 -1.86 -24.19 -14.25
C ARG A 474 -0.64 -24.70 -15.02
N GLY A 475 0.12 -23.81 -15.66
CA GLY A 475 1.37 -24.15 -16.32
C GLY A 475 2.41 -24.66 -15.33
N TYR A 476 2.62 -23.92 -14.23
CA TYR A 476 3.57 -24.29 -13.18
C TYR A 476 3.23 -25.62 -12.52
N LEU A 477 1.94 -25.85 -12.19
CA LEU A 477 1.51 -27.12 -11.60
C LEU A 477 1.78 -28.34 -12.49
N ARG A 478 1.92 -28.15 -13.80
CA ARG A 478 2.17 -29.24 -14.76
C ARG A 478 3.65 -29.40 -15.14
N LYS A 479 4.40 -28.30 -15.19
CA LYS A 479 5.74 -28.25 -15.81
C LYS A 479 6.87 -27.88 -14.86
N ALA A 480 6.60 -27.23 -13.74
CA ALA A 480 7.64 -26.81 -12.80
C ALA A 480 7.95 -27.94 -11.82
N GLU A 481 9.25 -28.16 -11.56
CA GLU A 481 9.68 -29.14 -10.57
C GLU A 481 9.70 -28.54 -9.17
N ARG A 482 9.48 -29.38 -8.15
CA ARG A 482 9.45 -28.93 -6.75
C ARG A 482 10.73 -28.17 -6.31
N PRO A 483 11.96 -28.60 -6.66
CA PRO A 483 13.17 -27.86 -6.29
C PRO A 483 13.21 -26.44 -6.86
N GLN A 484 12.69 -26.25 -8.08
CA GLN A 484 12.68 -24.96 -8.76
C GLN A 484 11.81 -23.93 -8.04
N MET A 485 10.77 -24.40 -7.34
CA MET A 485 9.82 -23.55 -6.62
C MET A 485 10.17 -23.38 -5.14
N ALA A 486 11.25 -23.99 -4.65
CA ALA A 486 11.54 -24.11 -3.21
C ALA A 486 11.79 -22.76 -2.50
N SER A 487 12.22 -21.73 -3.22
CA SER A 487 12.43 -20.39 -2.67
C SER A 487 11.15 -19.57 -2.53
N VAL A 488 10.07 -19.95 -3.23
CA VAL A 488 8.83 -19.18 -3.30
C VAL A 488 8.08 -19.32 -1.97
N ARG A 489 7.98 -18.21 -1.22
CA ARG A 489 7.24 -18.15 0.04
C ARG A 489 5.83 -17.59 -0.11
N LEU A 490 5.54 -16.96 -1.25
CA LEU A 490 4.26 -16.34 -1.59
C LEU A 490 4.02 -16.51 -3.09
N ALA A 491 2.93 -17.17 -3.47
CA ALA A 491 2.58 -17.53 -4.85
C ALA A 491 1.10 -17.24 -5.16
#